data_AF-A0A3M1YY42-F1
#
_entry.id   AF-A0A3M1YY42-F1
#
_cell.length_a   1.000
_cell.length_b   1.000
_cell.length_c   1.000
_cell.angle_alpha   90.00
_cell.angle_beta   90.00
_cell.angle_gamma   90.00
#
_symmetry.space_group_name_H-M   'P 1'
#
loop_
_entity.id
_entity.type
_entity.pdbx_description
1 polymer ?
#
loop_
_entity_poly.entity_id
_entity_poly.type
_entity_poly.pdbx_seq_one_letter_code
_entity_poly.pdbx_strand_id
1 'polypeptide(L)'
;MGSAAAQNINAKILLKRVIYFFPFQLLIVHLKKNHVLLLFWLILFGFVTEAMGKKFGIPYLFLYPEYLEKVGFRSHFILGFSVGGFITAFNISSYIINGFRYPFIATLSRPFYKYSINNFIIPVVFLLIYSYQLVHFQTTVEELSFFSALYNLAGFYIGLMFFLIIAYSYFFSTNLHIGKLELNFSGKKTNRPTSGILYKPHTWFEERESKWRIKTYLNSFFSVKLTRDIGHYDDETLQKIFRQNHLNASFFEVLVLVTVVVLGIFREYDVFRIPASASAILIFTMFIMLASAVHSWVKGWSTTVFILVLLFINYLSNNTSFNYRSFA
;
A
#
# COMPACT_ATOMS: atom_id res chain seq x y z
N MET A 1 34.05 33.35 17.59
CA MET A 1 33.50 33.05 16.25
C MET A 1 33.20 31.57 15.96
N GLY A 2 33.67 30.58 16.74
CA GLY A 2 33.43 29.14 16.45
C GLY A 2 32.04 28.56 16.81
N SER A 3 31.33 29.13 17.78
CA SER A 3 30.05 28.58 18.27
C SER A 3 28.88 28.75 17.27
N ALA A 4 28.73 29.94 16.67
CA ALA A 4 27.63 30.23 15.74
C ALA A 4 27.74 29.48 14.41
N ALA A 5 28.97 29.23 13.92
CA ALA A 5 29.20 28.44 12.71
C ALA A 5 28.86 26.95 12.93
N ALA A 6 29.24 26.38 14.08
CA ALA A 6 28.92 25.00 14.45
C ALA A 6 27.41 24.79 14.64
N GLN A 7 26.72 25.74 15.28
CA GLN A 7 25.25 25.70 15.43
C GLN A 7 24.53 25.74 14.07
N ASN A 8 24.98 26.61 13.15
CA ASN A 8 24.42 26.70 11.80
C ASN A 8 24.64 25.43 10.97
N ILE A 9 25.78 24.76 11.12
CA ILE A 9 26.05 23.46 10.48
C ILE A 9 25.09 22.40 11.03
N ASN A 10 24.88 22.36 12.35
CA ASN A 10 24.00 21.38 12.98
C ASN A 10 22.53 21.57 12.58
N ALA A 11 22.06 22.82 12.52
CA ALA A 11 20.73 23.17 12.02
C ALA A 11 20.53 22.76 10.55
N LYS A 12 21.51 23.01 9.68
CA LYS A 12 21.47 22.57 8.27
C LYS A 12 21.45 21.05 8.14
N ILE A 13 22.17 20.32 9.00
CA ILE A 13 22.17 18.86 9.03
C ILE A 13 20.81 18.33 9.49
N LEU A 14 20.26 18.90 10.56
CA LEU A 14 18.94 18.54 11.11
C LEU A 14 17.84 18.78 10.08
N LEU A 15 17.84 19.95 9.42
CA LEU A 15 16.90 20.29 8.36
C LEU A 15 16.97 19.29 7.21
N LYS A 16 18.19 18.93 6.75
CA LYS A 16 18.35 17.89 5.73
C LYS A 16 17.83 16.53 6.20
N ARG A 17 17.95 16.17 7.48
CA ARG A 17 17.41 14.91 8.00
C ARG A 17 15.88 14.92 8.04
N VAL A 18 15.26 16.05 8.34
CA VAL A 18 13.79 16.18 8.30
C VAL A 18 13.29 16.15 6.85
N ILE A 19 13.88 16.93 5.95
CA ILE A 19 13.45 16.97 4.54
C ILE A 19 13.62 15.61 3.86
N TYR A 20 14.78 14.96 4.02
CA TYR A 20 15.07 13.64 3.44
C TYR A 20 14.67 12.48 4.36
N PHE A 21 13.62 12.69 5.16
CA PHE A 21 12.99 11.66 5.97
C PHE A 21 12.11 10.78 5.10
N PHE A 22 12.28 9.47 5.21
CA PHE A 22 11.68 8.51 4.28
C PHE A 22 10.15 8.63 4.14
N PRO A 23 9.36 8.80 5.22
CA PRO A 23 7.91 8.99 5.11
C PRO A 23 7.49 10.20 4.25
N PHE A 24 8.17 11.34 4.40
CA PHE A 24 7.88 12.52 3.57
C PHE A 24 8.30 12.31 2.13
N GLN A 25 9.42 11.63 1.90
CA GLN A 25 9.85 11.28 0.55
C GLN A 25 8.84 10.34 -0.14
N LEU A 26 8.29 9.36 0.58
CA LEU A 26 7.23 8.50 0.06
C LEU A 26 5.97 9.29 -0.30
N LEU A 27 5.54 10.21 0.57
CA LEU A 27 4.39 11.08 0.28
C LEU A 27 4.60 11.88 -1.02
N ILE A 28 5.80 12.46 -1.21
CA ILE A 28 6.12 13.21 -2.43
C ILE A 28 6.12 12.28 -3.65
N VAL A 29 6.62 11.04 -3.54
CA VAL A 29 6.54 10.06 -4.65
C VAL A 29 5.09 9.76 -5.00
N HIS A 30 4.21 9.58 -4.02
CA HIS A 30 2.81 9.32 -4.29
C HIS A 30 2.18 10.45 -5.10
N LEU A 31 2.41 11.70 -4.68
CA LEU A 31 1.91 12.89 -5.35
C LEU A 31 2.49 13.08 -6.76
N LYS A 32 3.74 12.65 -6.99
CA LYS A 32 4.40 12.83 -8.29
C LYS A 32 4.15 11.70 -9.28
N LYS A 33 4.00 10.46 -8.80
CA LYS A 33 4.08 9.26 -9.65
C LYS A 33 2.93 8.27 -9.45
N ASN A 34 2.27 8.23 -8.29
CA ASN A 34 1.27 7.19 -7.97
C ASN A 34 -0.17 7.75 -7.96
N HIS A 35 -0.55 8.48 -9.00
CA HIS A 35 -1.87 9.11 -9.10
C HIS A 35 -3.02 8.10 -8.99
N VAL A 36 -2.87 6.90 -9.58
CA VAL A 36 -3.90 5.85 -9.50
C VAL A 36 -4.12 5.39 -8.06
N LEU A 37 -3.05 5.17 -7.28
CA LEU A 37 -3.18 4.77 -5.87
C LEU A 37 -3.83 5.90 -5.05
N LEU A 38 -3.45 7.15 -5.31
CA LEU A 38 -4.03 8.32 -4.64
C LEU A 38 -5.50 8.53 -4.99
N LEU A 39 -5.93 8.23 -6.20
CA LEU A 39 -7.33 8.35 -6.63
C LEU A 39 -8.25 7.54 -5.71
N PHE A 40 -7.91 6.28 -5.44
CA PHE A 40 -8.71 5.44 -4.54
C PHE A 40 -8.74 5.98 -3.11
N TRP A 41 -7.62 6.52 -2.61
CA TRP A 41 -7.62 7.22 -1.33
C TRP A 41 -8.52 8.44 -1.33
N LEU A 42 -8.46 9.29 -2.36
CA LEU A 42 -9.30 10.49 -2.49
C LEU A 42 -10.79 10.15 -2.52
N ILE A 43 -11.18 9.09 -3.23
CA ILE A 43 -12.57 8.60 -3.23
C ILE A 43 -12.98 8.16 -1.83
N LEU A 44 -12.14 7.40 -1.12
CA LEU A 44 -12.44 6.98 0.26
C LEU A 44 -12.52 8.16 1.23
N PHE A 45 -11.61 9.14 1.13
CA PHE A 45 -11.71 10.39 1.87
C PHE A 45 -13.03 11.09 1.55
N GLY A 46 -13.42 11.17 0.27
CA GLY A 46 -14.69 11.76 -0.16
C GLY A 46 -15.92 11.08 0.44
N PHE A 47 -15.93 9.75 0.50
CA PHE A 47 -17.03 9.00 1.12
C PHE A 47 -17.12 9.24 2.63
N VAL A 48 -15.99 9.20 3.34
CA VAL A 48 -15.96 9.33 4.81
C VAL A 48 -16.20 10.78 5.27
N THR A 49 -15.76 11.76 4.48
CA THR A 49 -15.98 13.20 4.77
C THR A 49 -17.34 13.72 4.29
N GLU A 50 -18.18 12.85 3.74
CA GLU A 50 -19.46 13.19 3.08
C GLU A 50 -19.35 14.15 1.89
N ALA A 51 -18.13 14.46 1.41
CA ALA A 51 -17.91 15.31 0.24
C ALA A 51 -18.37 14.63 -1.06
N MET A 52 -18.43 13.29 -1.07
CA MET A 52 -18.88 12.49 -2.22
C MET A 52 -19.95 11.48 -1.79
N GLY A 53 -20.91 11.21 -2.67
CA GLY A 53 -21.86 10.12 -2.49
C GLY A 53 -22.94 10.34 -1.43
N LYS A 54 -23.00 11.53 -0.78
CA LYS A 54 -23.99 11.85 0.26
C LYS A 54 -25.45 11.65 -0.18
N LYS A 55 -25.79 12.10 -1.39
CA LYS A 55 -27.15 11.93 -1.96
C LYS A 55 -27.54 10.46 -2.19
N PHE A 56 -26.56 9.57 -2.30
CA PHE A 56 -26.76 8.14 -2.52
C PHE A 56 -26.59 7.32 -1.24
N GLY A 57 -26.43 7.97 -0.08
CA GLY A 57 -26.21 7.28 1.19
C GLY A 57 -24.86 6.55 1.30
N ILE A 58 -23.90 6.79 0.40
CA ILE A 58 -22.61 6.09 0.44
C ILE A 58 -21.87 6.31 1.78
N PRO A 59 -21.78 7.54 2.34
CA PRO A 59 -21.15 7.75 3.63
C PRO A 59 -21.76 6.88 4.75
N TYR A 60 -23.08 6.67 4.74
CA TYR A 60 -23.78 5.82 5.70
C TYR A 60 -23.24 4.39 5.72
N LEU A 61 -22.95 3.83 4.54
CA LEU A 61 -22.41 2.48 4.42
C LEU A 61 -21.06 2.33 5.15
N PHE A 62 -20.26 3.39 5.23
CA PHE A 62 -18.94 3.39 5.87
C PHE A 62 -19.01 3.79 7.35
N LEU A 63 -19.81 4.79 7.70
CA LEU A 63 -19.89 5.33 9.06
C LEU A 63 -20.85 4.55 9.94
N TYR A 64 -21.79 3.81 9.34
CA TYR A 64 -22.80 2.97 10.00
C TYR A 64 -23.00 1.65 9.22
N PRO A 65 -21.95 0.82 9.07
CA PRO A 65 -22.03 -0.40 8.28
C PRO A 65 -23.03 -1.40 8.85
N GLU A 66 -23.82 -2.02 7.98
CA GLU A 66 -24.79 -3.04 8.35
C GLU A 66 -24.26 -4.44 8.01
N TYR A 67 -24.45 -5.40 8.92
CA TYR A 67 -24.15 -6.82 8.70
C TYR A 67 -25.29 -7.67 9.22
N LEU A 68 -25.93 -8.43 8.33
CA LEU A 68 -27.11 -9.25 8.64
C LEU A 68 -28.19 -8.42 9.38
N GLU A 69 -28.55 -7.27 8.81
CA GLU A 69 -29.59 -6.37 9.34
C GLU A 69 -29.26 -5.75 10.70
N LYS A 70 -27.99 -5.82 11.11
CA LYS A 70 -27.52 -5.30 12.39
C LYS A 70 -26.28 -4.45 12.23
N VAL A 71 -26.32 -3.27 12.84
CA VAL A 71 -25.16 -2.41 13.00
C VAL A 71 -24.58 -2.62 14.39
N GLY A 72 -23.26 -2.80 14.46
CA GLY A 72 -22.58 -3.04 15.72
C GLY A 72 -21.13 -3.47 15.54
N PHE A 73 -20.52 -3.99 16.60
CA PHE A 73 -19.11 -4.38 16.60
C PHE A 73 -18.71 -5.27 15.42
N ARG A 74 -19.53 -6.29 15.08
CA ARG A 74 -19.21 -7.24 14.00
C ARG A 74 -19.14 -6.59 12.62
N SER A 75 -20.14 -5.76 12.29
CA SER A 75 -20.15 -4.99 11.04
C SER A 75 -18.93 -4.08 10.89
N HIS A 76 -18.57 -3.39 11.97
CA HIS A 76 -17.40 -2.52 12.03
C HIS A 76 -16.09 -3.31 11.98
N PHE A 77 -16.02 -4.48 12.64
CA PHE A 77 -14.88 -5.38 12.58
C PHE A 77 -14.61 -5.85 11.15
N ILE A 78 -15.65 -6.27 10.41
CA ILE A 78 -15.49 -6.70 9.00
C ILE A 78 -15.01 -5.53 8.14
N LEU A 79 -15.60 -4.35 8.31
CA LEU A 79 -15.14 -3.15 7.60
C LEU A 79 -13.68 -2.81 7.94
N GLY A 80 -13.29 -2.85 9.21
CA GLY A 80 -11.93 -2.63 9.66
C GLY A 80 -10.95 -3.65 9.09
N PHE A 81 -11.33 -4.92 9.05
CA PHE A 81 -10.57 -6.00 8.42
C PHE A 81 -10.34 -5.72 6.93
N SER A 82 -11.39 -5.34 6.19
CA SER A 82 -11.28 -4.97 4.79
C SER A 82 -10.40 -3.73 4.58
N VAL A 83 -10.51 -2.70 5.43
CA VAL A 83 -9.65 -1.51 5.37
C VAL A 83 -8.18 -1.87 5.68
N GLY A 84 -7.94 -2.81 6.60
CA GLY A 84 -6.62 -3.40 6.81
C GLY A 84 -6.06 -4.04 5.54
N GLY A 85 -6.89 -4.80 4.83
CA GLY A 85 -6.59 -5.36 3.50
C GLY A 85 -6.21 -4.30 2.47
N PHE A 86 -7.01 -3.24 2.38
CA PHE A 86 -6.76 -2.13 1.48
C PHE A 86 -5.45 -1.39 1.81
N ILE A 87 -5.17 -1.13 3.09
CA ILE A 87 -3.91 -0.50 3.53
C ILE A 87 -2.71 -1.39 3.16
N THR A 88 -2.81 -2.70 3.38
CA THR A 88 -1.76 -3.65 2.98
C THR A 88 -1.57 -3.67 1.47
N ALA A 89 -2.66 -3.71 0.69
CA ALA A 89 -2.61 -3.66 -0.77
C ALA A 89 -1.93 -2.38 -1.28
N PHE A 90 -2.34 -1.22 -0.75
CA PHE A 90 -1.69 0.05 -1.05
C PHE A 90 -0.18 0.02 -0.77
N ASN A 91 0.24 -0.56 0.35
CA ASN A 91 1.65 -0.70 0.68
C ASN A 91 2.41 -1.64 -0.26
N ILE A 92 1.82 -2.78 -0.60
CA ILE A 92 2.40 -3.75 -1.53
C ILE A 92 2.54 -3.13 -2.92
N SER A 93 1.46 -2.58 -3.45
CA SER A 93 1.44 -1.94 -4.76
C SER A 93 2.42 -0.78 -4.85
N SER A 94 2.49 0.05 -3.80
CA SER A 94 3.47 1.13 -3.73
C SER A 94 4.91 0.60 -3.69
N TYR A 95 5.18 -0.46 -2.93
CA TYR A 95 6.50 -1.10 -2.85
C TYR A 95 6.93 -1.73 -4.18
N ILE A 96 6.01 -2.38 -4.90
CA ILE A 96 6.26 -2.93 -6.23
C ILE A 96 6.65 -1.81 -7.21
N ILE A 97 5.87 -0.72 -7.23
CA ILE A 97 6.07 0.39 -8.18
C ILE A 97 7.30 1.24 -7.84
N ASN A 98 7.64 1.42 -6.56
CA ASN A 98 8.64 2.41 -6.14
C ASN A 98 9.80 1.85 -5.32
N GLY A 99 9.75 0.59 -4.88
CA GLY A 99 10.76 0.01 -3.99
C GLY A 99 12.18 0.10 -4.54
N PHE A 100 12.35 -0.09 -5.86
CA PHE A 100 13.65 0.02 -6.54
C PHE A 100 14.29 1.40 -6.45
N ARG A 101 13.48 2.47 -6.27
CA ARG A 101 13.96 3.86 -6.12
C ARG A 101 14.69 4.08 -4.81
N TYR A 102 14.56 3.14 -3.87
CA TYR A 102 15.05 3.22 -2.51
C TYR A 102 15.94 2.01 -2.14
N PRO A 103 17.15 1.88 -2.72
CA PRO A 103 17.97 0.68 -2.59
C PRO A 103 18.40 0.36 -1.15
N PHE A 104 18.47 1.36 -0.27
CA PHE A 104 18.82 1.16 1.15
C PHE A 104 17.87 0.17 1.86
N ILE A 105 16.63 0.04 1.40
CA ILE A 105 15.63 -0.83 2.01
C ILE A 105 16.00 -2.30 1.89
N ALA A 106 16.67 -2.69 0.80
CA ALA A 106 17.18 -4.05 0.59
C ALA A 106 18.30 -4.42 1.58
N THR A 107 18.98 -3.43 2.18
CA THR A 107 20.00 -3.64 3.23
C THR A 107 19.40 -3.80 4.64
N LEU A 108 18.09 -3.61 4.78
CA LEU A 108 17.39 -3.68 6.06
C LEU A 108 16.80 -5.07 6.28
N SER A 109 16.69 -5.47 7.55
CA SER A 109 15.88 -6.63 7.90
C SER A 109 14.40 -6.33 7.65
N ARG A 110 13.72 -7.27 6.99
CA ARG A 110 12.28 -7.22 6.65
C ARG A 110 11.94 -5.97 5.78
N PRO A 111 12.43 -5.91 4.53
CA PRO A 111 12.33 -4.74 3.65
C PRO A 111 10.91 -4.18 3.50
N PHE A 112 9.94 -5.06 3.22
CA PHE A 112 8.53 -4.68 3.04
C PHE A 112 7.91 -4.03 4.30
N TYR A 113 8.21 -4.56 5.48
CA TYR A 113 7.71 -3.99 6.73
C TYR A 113 8.30 -2.60 6.98
N LYS A 114 9.60 -2.42 6.75
CA LYS A 114 10.25 -1.10 6.87
C LYS A 114 9.66 -0.10 5.88
N TYR A 115 9.36 -0.55 4.66
CA TYR A 115 8.64 0.28 3.70
C TYR A 115 7.26 0.69 4.24
N SER A 116 6.46 -0.29 4.70
CA SER A 116 5.08 -0.08 5.14
C SER A 116 4.98 0.87 6.34
N ILE A 117 5.84 0.72 7.36
CA ILE A 117 5.84 1.62 8.51
C ILE A 117 6.26 3.06 8.16
N ASN A 118 7.00 3.25 7.07
CA ASN A 118 7.36 4.59 6.60
C ASN A 118 6.29 5.16 5.66
N ASN A 119 5.51 4.30 5.00
CA ASN A 119 4.39 4.69 4.15
C ASN A 119 3.07 4.85 4.93
N PHE A 120 3.15 5.35 6.18
CA PHE A 120 2.03 5.40 7.10
C PHE A 120 1.17 6.67 6.97
N ILE A 121 1.70 7.75 6.38
CA ILE A 121 1.08 9.08 6.45
C ILE A 121 -0.36 9.07 5.91
N ILE A 122 -0.56 8.59 4.68
CA ILE A 122 -1.88 8.56 4.05
C ILE A 122 -2.85 7.64 4.83
N PRO A 123 -2.51 6.37 5.13
CA PRO A 123 -3.35 5.50 5.95
C PRO A 123 -3.72 6.09 7.32
N VAL A 124 -2.75 6.64 8.06
CA VAL A 124 -3.00 7.18 9.40
C VAL A 124 -3.88 8.42 9.35
N VAL A 125 -3.65 9.33 8.40
CA VAL A 125 -4.53 10.50 8.21
C VAL A 125 -5.96 10.05 7.89
N PHE A 126 -6.14 9.05 7.03
CA PHE A 126 -7.45 8.47 6.75
C PHE A 126 -8.10 7.88 8.02
N LEU A 127 -7.38 7.09 8.80
CA LEU A 127 -7.91 6.47 10.01
C LEU A 127 -8.31 7.50 11.08
N LEU A 128 -7.57 8.61 11.20
CA LEU A 128 -7.89 9.70 12.11
C LEU A 128 -9.18 10.42 11.67
N ILE A 129 -9.28 10.76 10.39
CA ILE A 129 -10.49 11.39 9.82
C ILE A 129 -11.68 10.46 9.94
N TYR A 130 -11.52 9.18 9.59
CA TYR A 130 -12.57 8.17 9.71
C TYR A 130 -13.05 8.02 11.15
N SER A 131 -12.15 7.95 12.12
CA SER A 131 -12.52 7.85 13.54
C SER A 131 -13.34 9.04 14.00
N TYR A 132 -12.92 10.25 13.63
CA TYR A 132 -13.66 11.47 13.95
C TYR A 132 -15.05 11.46 13.30
N GLN A 133 -15.12 11.18 11.99
CA GLN A 133 -16.39 11.17 11.25
C GLN A 133 -17.34 10.08 11.73
N LEU A 134 -16.84 8.89 12.07
CA LEU A 134 -17.66 7.81 12.61
C LEU A 134 -18.27 8.18 13.95
N VAL A 135 -17.47 8.69 14.89
CA VAL A 135 -17.97 9.07 16.21
C VAL A 135 -18.96 10.22 16.06
N HIS A 136 -18.62 11.25 15.29
CA HIS A 136 -19.51 12.38 15.03
C HIS A 136 -20.84 11.93 14.41
N PHE A 137 -20.79 11.15 13.33
CA PHE A 137 -21.98 10.67 12.63
C PHE A 137 -22.87 9.82 13.54
N GLN A 138 -22.29 8.87 14.27
CA GLN A 138 -23.05 7.98 15.14
C GLN A 138 -23.71 8.70 16.32
N THR A 139 -23.06 9.71 16.89
CA THR A 139 -23.64 10.44 18.04
C THR A 139 -24.59 11.56 17.64
N THR A 140 -24.41 12.17 16.46
CA THR A 140 -25.20 13.34 16.04
C THR A 140 -26.34 13.01 15.08
N VAL A 141 -26.17 12.02 14.22
CA VAL A 141 -27.16 11.64 13.21
C VAL A 141 -27.96 10.42 13.66
N GLU A 142 -27.26 9.36 14.10
CA GLU A 142 -27.90 8.12 14.57
C GLU A 142 -28.28 8.14 16.05
N GLU A 143 -28.01 9.27 16.74
CA GLU A 143 -28.32 9.49 18.15
C GLU A 143 -27.83 8.37 19.10
N LEU A 144 -26.77 7.67 18.71
CA LEU A 144 -26.16 6.65 19.56
C LEU A 144 -25.43 7.31 20.75
N SER A 145 -25.39 6.57 21.86
CA SER A 145 -24.53 6.96 22.98
C SER A 145 -23.06 7.01 22.55
N PHE A 146 -22.30 7.96 23.11
CA PHE A 146 -20.87 8.09 22.84
C PHE A 146 -20.10 6.78 23.09
N PHE A 147 -20.46 6.02 24.13
CA PHE A 147 -19.85 4.73 24.43
C PHE A 147 -20.19 3.66 23.41
N SER A 148 -21.41 3.66 22.85
CA SER A 148 -21.79 2.77 21.75
C SER A 148 -20.98 3.07 20.49
N ALA A 149 -20.78 4.35 20.16
CA ALA A 149 -19.95 4.76 19.04
C ALA A 149 -18.48 4.33 19.23
N LEU A 150 -17.93 4.50 20.45
CA LEU A 150 -16.57 4.05 20.76
C LEU A 150 -16.43 2.53 20.71
N TYR A 151 -17.44 1.78 21.13
CA TYR A 151 -17.47 0.32 21.04
C TYR A 151 -17.45 -0.16 19.58
N ASN A 152 -18.22 0.49 18.70
CA ASN A 152 -18.19 0.25 17.27
C ASN A 152 -16.83 0.59 16.66
N LEU A 153 -16.25 1.74 17.05
CA LEU A 153 -14.91 2.14 16.62
C LEU A 153 -13.83 1.15 17.07
N ALA A 154 -13.94 0.61 18.28
CA ALA A 154 -13.05 -0.45 18.77
C ALA A 154 -13.15 -1.71 17.90
N GLY A 155 -14.37 -2.11 17.51
CA GLY A 155 -14.57 -3.20 16.55
C GLY A 155 -13.83 -3.00 15.25
N PHE A 156 -13.93 -1.80 14.67
CA PHE A 156 -13.19 -1.42 13.48
C PHE A 156 -11.67 -1.56 13.65
N TYR A 157 -11.10 -0.98 14.71
CA TYR A 157 -9.65 -1.06 14.94
C TYR A 157 -9.16 -2.48 15.24
N ILE A 158 -9.95 -3.29 15.95
CA ILE A 158 -9.61 -4.70 16.22
C ILE A 158 -9.59 -5.49 14.90
N GLY A 159 -10.58 -5.30 14.03
CA GLY A 159 -10.60 -5.94 12.71
C GLY A 159 -9.41 -5.52 11.84
N LEU A 160 -9.09 -4.23 11.83
CA LEU A 160 -7.94 -3.68 11.11
C LEU A 160 -6.62 -4.27 11.63
N MET A 161 -6.41 -4.28 12.94
CA MET A 161 -5.18 -4.84 13.53
C MET A 161 -5.09 -6.35 13.30
N PHE A 162 -6.20 -7.06 13.37
CA PHE A 162 -6.25 -8.49 13.08
C PHE A 162 -5.77 -8.79 11.65
N PHE A 163 -6.24 -8.04 10.64
CA PHE A 163 -5.74 -8.19 9.27
C PHE A 163 -4.24 -7.87 9.17
N LEU A 164 -3.79 -6.74 9.74
CA LEU A 164 -2.39 -6.33 9.66
C LEU A 164 -1.46 -7.37 10.31
N ILE A 165 -1.86 -8.00 11.42
CA ILE A 165 -1.10 -9.08 12.06
C ILE A 165 -0.97 -10.27 11.12
N ILE A 166 -2.06 -10.70 10.46
CA ILE A 166 -2.03 -11.80 9.48
C ILE A 166 -1.07 -11.47 8.34
N ALA A 167 -1.24 -10.29 7.73
CA ALA A 167 -0.42 -9.84 6.61
C ALA A 167 1.08 -9.77 6.97
N TYR A 168 1.44 -9.10 8.06
CA TYR A 168 2.85 -8.98 8.45
C TYR A 168 3.45 -10.30 8.93
N SER A 169 2.67 -11.20 9.53
CA SER A 169 3.14 -12.55 9.89
C SER A 169 3.54 -13.33 8.64
N TYR A 170 2.75 -13.27 7.57
CA TYR A 170 3.11 -13.85 6.27
C TYR A 170 4.41 -13.26 5.71
N PHE A 171 4.57 -11.93 5.72
CA PHE A 171 5.81 -11.31 5.21
C PHE A 171 7.01 -11.62 6.11
N PHE A 172 6.84 -11.81 7.41
CA PHE A 172 7.93 -12.17 8.31
C PHE A 172 8.39 -13.61 8.11
N SER A 173 7.49 -14.55 7.84
CA SER A 173 7.84 -15.96 7.58
C SER A 173 8.47 -16.14 6.19
N THR A 174 7.99 -15.42 5.18
CA THR A 174 8.43 -15.58 3.79
C THR A 174 9.72 -14.80 3.47
N ASN A 175 10.11 -13.85 4.33
CA ASN A 175 11.42 -13.20 4.29
C ASN A 175 12.51 -14.15 4.78
N LEU A 176 12.84 -15.16 3.97
CA LEU A 176 13.97 -16.06 4.20
C LEU A 176 15.23 -15.25 4.51
N HIS A 177 15.84 -15.55 5.65
CA HIS A 177 16.96 -14.84 6.25
C HIS A 177 18.02 -14.43 5.22
N ILE A 178 18.15 -13.12 5.00
CA ILE A 178 19.26 -12.50 4.26
C ILE A 178 20.62 -13.04 4.78
N GLY A 179 20.71 -13.36 6.08
CA GLY A 179 21.88 -13.97 6.70
C GLY A 179 22.25 -15.38 6.19
N LYS A 180 21.30 -16.19 5.69
CA LYS A 180 21.63 -17.46 5.02
C LYS A 180 22.17 -17.24 3.61
N LEU A 181 21.80 -16.13 2.96
CA LEU A 181 22.43 -15.73 1.70
C LEU A 181 23.89 -15.34 1.98
N GLU A 182 24.15 -14.48 2.96
CA GLU A 182 25.51 -14.07 3.36
C GLU A 182 26.41 -15.26 3.77
N LEU A 183 25.88 -16.23 4.53
CA LEU A 183 26.62 -17.44 4.92
C LEU A 183 26.96 -18.37 3.74
N ASN A 184 26.14 -18.40 2.69
CA ASN A 184 26.45 -19.16 1.47
C ASN A 184 27.51 -18.46 0.59
N PHE A 185 27.74 -17.16 0.77
CA PHE A 185 28.76 -16.40 0.02
C PHE A 185 30.11 -16.31 0.74
N SER A 186 30.16 -16.46 2.06
CA SER A 186 31.44 -16.55 2.77
C SER A 186 32.17 -17.89 2.55
N GLY A 187 31.52 -18.89 1.94
CA GLY A 187 32.03 -20.25 1.80
C GLY A 187 32.55 -20.67 0.42
N LYS A 188 32.43 -19.86 -0.64
CA LYS A 188 32.91 -20.25 -1.98
C LYS A 188 33.61 -19.11 -2.73
N LYS A 189 34.85 -18.83 -2.34
CA LYS A 189 35.87 -18.33 -3.27
C LYS A 189 36.31 -19.49 -4.17
N THR A 190 35.50 -19.85 -5.17
CA THR A 190 35.98 -20.73 -6.25
C THR A 190 36.37 -19.88 -7.43
N ASN A 191 37.68 -19.78 -7.65
CA ASN A 191 38.29 -19.36 -8.92
C ASN A 191 37.51 -19.95 -10.10
N ARG A 192 36.91 -19.10 -10.93
CA ARG A 192 36.54 -19.48 -12.30
C ARG A 192 37.03 -18.40 -13.26
N PRO A 193 37.79 -18.78 -14.30
CA PRO A 193 38.38 -17.84 -15.23
C PRO A 193 37.35 -17.33 -16.24
N THR A 194 37.71 -16.21 -16.85
CA THR A 194 37.06 -15.46 -17.92
C THR A 194 36.60 -16.32 -19.11
N SER A 195 35.36 -16.14 -19.56
CA SER A 195 34.92 -15.98 -20.97
C SER A 195 33.42 -16.22 -21.11
N GLY A 196 32.72 -15.31 -21.78
CA GLY A 196 31.28 -15.38 -21.99
C GLY A 196 30.71 -14.04 -22.46
N ILE A 197 31.14 -13.61 -23.65
CA ILE A 197 30.46 -12.57 -24.43
C ILE A 197 29.04 -13.09 -24.71
N LEU A 198 28.01 -12.25 -24.55
CA LEU A 198 26.57 -12.51 -24.76
C LEU A 198 25.79 -13.21 -23.64
N TYR A 199 25.59 -12.50 -22.52
CA TYR A 199 24.24 -12.17 -22.02
C TYR A 199 24.43 -11.16 -20.87
N LYS A 200 24.30 -9.86 -21.15
CA LYS A 200 24.05 -8.89 -20.07
C LYS A 200 22.54 -8.94 -19.81
N PRO A 201 22.05 -9.61 -18.74
CA PRO A 201 20.67 -9.41 -18.35
C PRO A 201 20.50 -7.91 -18.09
N HIS A 202 19.66 -7.25 -18.87
CA HIS A 202 19.35 -5.83 -18.66
C HIS A 202 19.04 -5.61 -17.18
N THR A 203 19.94 -4.88 -16.54
CA THR A 203 19.85 -4.56 -15.13
C THR A 203 18.69 -3.59 -14.97
N TRP A 204 17.81 -3.87 -14.01
CA TRP A 204 16.68 -2.99 -13.67
C TRP A 204 17.13 -1.61 -13.17
N PHE A 205 18.44 -1.39 -13.05
CA PHE A 205 19.11 -0.22 -12.51
C PHE A 205 19.86 0.62 -13.55
N GLU A 206 20.02 0.16 -14.80
CA GLU A 206 20.81 0.89 -15.81
C GLU A 206 20.09 2.10 -16.40
N GLU A 207 18.76 2.17 -16.31
CA GLU A 207 18.05 3.40 -16.64
C GLU A 207 18.05 4.36 -15.44
N ARG A 208 19.01 5.29 -15.53
CA ARG A 208 19.21 6.61 -14.91
C ARG A 208 17.98 7.37 -14.34
N GLU A 209 17.06 6.74 -13.61
CA GLU A 209 16.18 7.48 -12.71
C GLU A 209 16.93 7.74 -11.41
N SER A 210 17.19 9.02 -11.13
CA SER A 210 17.81 9.55 -9.91
C SER A 210 17.45 8.70 -8.67
N LYS A 211 18.45 7.99 -8.11
CA LYS A 211 18.35 7.33 -6.81
C LYS A 211 17.83 8.36 -5.81
N TRP A 212 16.68 8.10 -5.18
CA TRP A 212 16.08 9.07 -4.27
C TRP A 212 16.91 9.16 -3.00
N ARG A 213 17.36 10.38 -2.67
CA ARG A 213 18.21 10.61 -1.51
C ARG A 213 17.39 10.53 -0.23
N ILE A 214 17.70 9.56 0.63
CA ILE A 214 17.11 9.42 1.95
C ILE A 214 18.23 9.46 2.98
N LYS A 215 17.96 10.13 4.11
CA LYS A 215 18.92 10.25 5.22
C LYS A 215 18.47 9.55 6.48
N THR A 216 17.17 9.57 6.75
CA THR A 216 16.56 9.04 7.97
C THR A 216 15.30 8.27 7.63
N TYR A 217 15.00 7.25 8.41
CA TYR A 217 13.80 6.43 8.27
C TYR A 217 13.32 5.94 9.63
N LEU A 218 12.03 5.57 9.72
CA LEU A 218 11.50 4.85 10.87
C LEU A 218 11.97 3.41 10.82
N ASN A 219 12.76 3.02 11.81
CA ASN A 219 13.13 1.62 12.04
C ASN A 219 12.01 0.87 12.79
N SER A 220 11.32 1.54 13.69
CA SER A 220 10.11 1.07 14.38
C SER A 220 9.18 2.26 14.59
N PHE A 221 7.94 2.03 15.04
CA PHE A 221 6.95 3.08 15.30
C PHE A 221 7.49 4.25 16.13
N PHE A 222 8.44 3.99 17.04
CA PHE A 222 9.04 5.02 17.93
C PHE A 222 10.55 5.20 17.77
N SER A 223 11.16 4.69 16.69
CA SER A 223 12.62 4.73 16.52
C SER A 223 13.02 5.20 15.13
N VAL A 224 13.72 6.34 15.06
CA VAL A 224 14.31 6.89 13.84
C VAL A 224 15.77 6.46 13.73
N LYS A 225 16.20 5.98 12.56
CA LYS A 225 17.60 5.63 12.27
C LYS A 225 18.11 6.33 11.01
N LEU A 226 19.43 6.44 10.92
CA LEU A 226 20.12 6.89 9.71
C LEU A 226 20.21 5.74 8.69
N THR A 227 20.11 6.08 7.41
CA THR A 227 20.34 5.13 6.32
C THR A 227 21.81 4.70 6.30
N ARG A 228 22.06 3.42 6.03
CA ARG A 228 23.42 2.91 5.80
C ARG A 228 23.88 3.25 4.39
N ASP A 229 25.20 3.37 4.24
CA ASP A 229 25.79 3.48 2.91
C ASP A 229 25.61 2.16 2.15
N ILE A 230 25.27 2.27 0.87
CA ILE A 230 24.96 1.14 -0.01
C ILE A 230 26.13 0.88 -0.97
N GLY A 231 27.12 1.78 -1.05
CA GLY A 231 28.21 1.71 -2.02
C GLY A 231 29.09 0.45 -1.96
N HIS A 232 28.96 -0.36 -0.90
CA HIS A 232 29.70 -1.62 -0.73
C HIS A 232 28.94 -2.86 -1.24
N TYR A 233 27.64 -2.74 -1.55
CA TYR A 233 26.85 -3.86 -2.07
C TYR A 233 26.89 -3.88 -3.60
N ASP A 234 27.17 -5.05 -4.17
CA ASP A 234 27.06 -5.27 -5.61
C ASP A 234 25.59 -5.13 -6.05
N ASP A 235 25.36 -4.45 -7.18
CA ASP A 235 24.03 -4.17 -7.72
C ASP A 235 23.27 -5.48 -8.02
N GLU A 236 23.97 -6.56 -8.37
CA GLU A 236 23.36 -7.88 -8.54
C GLU A 236 22.72 -8.43 -7.27
N THR A 237 23.35 -8.19 -6.12
CA THR A 237 22.84 -8.67 -4.82
C THR A 237 21.59 -7.91 -4.42
N LEU A 238 21.60 -6.59 -4.60
CA LEU A 238 20.43 -5.74 -4.37
C LEU A 238 19.26 -6.16 -5.27
N GLN A 239 19.53 -6.40 -6.56
CA GLN A 239 18.51 -6.88 -7.51
C GLN A 239 17.89 -8.21 -7.10
N LYS A 240 18.69 -9.18 -6.65
CA LYS A 240 18.19 -10.48 -6.18
C LYS A 240 17.26 -10.32 -4.98
N ILE A 241 17.62 -9.47 -4.02
CA ILE A 241 16.78 -9.19 -2.83
C ILE A 241 15.47 -8.51 -3.23
N PHE A 242 15.51 -7.52 -4.12
CA PHE A 242 14.30 -6.85 -4.60
C PHE A 242 13.39 -7.81 -5.35
N ARG A 243 13.94 -8.64 -6.24
CA ARG A 243 13.18 -9.64 -6.99
C ARG A 243 12.49 -10.63 -6.07
N GLN A 244 13.18 -11.14 -5.05
CA GLN A 244 12.58 -12.06 -4.08
C GLN A 244 11.43 -11.40 -3.30
N ASN A 245 11.64 -10.18 -2.79
CA ASN A 245 10.59 -9.45 -2.07
C ASN A 245 9.40 -9.14 -2.98
N HIS A 246 9.64 -8.79 -4.24
CA HIS A 246 8.60 -8.56 -5.23
C HIS A 246 7.80 -9.84 -5.50
N LEU A 247 8.46 -11.00 -5.63
CA LEU A 247 7.77 -12.28 -5.83
C LEU A 247 6.87 -12.64 -4.63
N ASN A 248 7.36 -12.44 -3.40
CA ASN A 248 6.56 -12.66 -2.19
C ASN A 248 5.34 -11.72 -2.15
N ALA A 249 5.54 -10.45 -2.50
CA ALA A 249 4.47 -9.47 -2.61
C ALA A 249 3.43 -9.87 -3.66
N SER A 250 3.85 -10.28 -4.86
CA SER A 250 2.94 -10.72 -5.92
C SER A 250 2.17 -11.98 -5.54
N PHE A 251 2.78 -12.95 -4.84
CA PHE A 251 2.06 -14.12 -4.34
C PHE A 251 0.96 -13.73 -3.35
N PHE A 252 1.26 -12.80 -2.44
CA PHE A 252 0.26 -12.28 -1.51
C PHE A 252 -0.88 -11.55 -2.24
N GLU A 253 -0.57 -10.75 -3.27
CA GLU A 253 -1.61 -10.11 -4.11
C GLU A 253 -2.52 -11.17 -4.74
N VAL A 254 -1.97 -12.22 -5.35
CA VAL A 254 -2.77 -13.31 -5.94
C VAL A 254 -3.65 -14.01 -4.89
N LEU A 255 -3.10 -14.31 -3.71
CA LEU A 255 -3.86 -14.95 -2.63
C LEU A 255 -5.04 -14.10 -2.16
N VAL A 256 -4.83 -12.78 -1.99
CA VAL A 256 -5.89 -11.84 -1.60
C VAL A 256 -6.94 -11.74 -2.71
N LEU A 257 -6.53 -11.63 -3.97
CA LEU A 257 -7.45 -11.59 -5.11
C LEU A 257 -8.33 -12.84 -5.19
N VAL A 258 -7.75 -14.02 -5.04
CA VAL A 258 -8.50 -15.28 -4.98
C VAL A 258 -9.48 -15.28 -3.82
N THR A 259 -9.07 -14.79 -2.65
CA THR A 259 -9.95 -14.69 -1.48
C THR A 259 -11.15 -13.77 -1.76
N VAL A 260 -10.94 -12.61 -2.37
CA VAL A 260 -12.02 -11.69 -2.75
C VAL A 260 -13.00 -12.34 -3.73
N VAL A 261 -12.49 -13.06 -4.73
CA VAL A 261 -13.32 -13.77 -5.71
C VAL A 261 -14.14 -14.87 -5.03
N VAL A 262 -13.53 -15.65 -4.15
CA VAL A 262 -14.22 -16.70 -3.37
C VAL A 262 -15.33 -16.08 -2.50
N LEU A 263 -15.05 -15.03 -1.73
CA LEU A 263 -16.07 -14.33 -0.94
C LEU A 263 -17.22 -13.80 -1.82
N GLY A 264 -16.91 -13.32 -3.02
CA GLY A 264 -17.91 -12.87 -3.99
C GLY A 264 -18.80 -13.99 -4.52
N ILE A 265 -18.23 -15.15 -4.88
CA ILE A 265 -18.97 -16.32 -5.40
C ILE A 265 -19.90 -16.89 -4.33
N PHE A 266 -19.46 -16.99 -3.09
CA PHE A 266 -20.22 -17.62 -2.01
C PHE A 266 -21.16 -16.66 -1.26
N ARG A 267 -21.37 -15.43 -1.74
CA ARG A 267 -22.16 -14.38 -1.07
C ARG A 267 -23.60 -14.78 -0.75
N GLU A 268 -24.16 -15.78 -1.43
CA GLU A 268 -25.53 -16.27 -1.16
C GLU A 268 -25.66 -16.85 0.25
N TYR A 269 -24.60 -17.44 0.78
CA TYR A 269 -24.53 -17.97 2.14
C TYR A 269 -24.29 -16.85 3.17
N ASP A 270 -25.06 -16.84 4.26
CA ASP A 270 -25.02 -15.77 5.28
C ASP A 270 -23.62 -15.53 5.87
N VAL A 271 -22.80 -16.58 5.99
CA VAL A 271 -21.42 -16.50 6.50
C VAL A 271 -20.48 -15.70 5.60
N PHE A 272 -20.78 -15.66 4.29
CA PHE A 272 -19.99 -14.97 3.28
C PHE A 272 -20.58 -13.63 2.86
N ARG A 273 -21.77 -13.27 3.39
CA ARG A 273 -22.26 -11.90 3.29
C ARG A 273 -21.31 -10.99 4.05
N ILE A 274 -21.09 -9.79 3.55
CA ILE A 274 -20.25 -8.78 4.19
C ILE A 274 -20.93 -7.42 4.03
N PRO A 275 -20.62 -6.43 4.90
CA PRO A 275 -21.13 -5.08 4.73
C PRO A 275 -20.85 -4.53 3.33
N ALA A 276 -21.75 -3.68 2.83
CA ALA A 276 -21.59 -3.07 1.51
C ALA A 276 -20.30 -2.23 1.40
N SER A 277 -19.93 -1.52 2.47
CA SER A 277 -18.66 -0.78 2.56
C SER A 277 -17.44 -1.70 2.52
N ALA A 278 -17.48 -2.85 3.19
CA ALA A 278 -16.42 -3.85 3.12
C ALA A 278 -16.26 -4.38 1.68
N SER A 279 -17.38 -4.63 0.98
CA SER A 279 -17.36 -5.02 -0.44
C SER A 279 -16.73 -3.94 -1.32
N ALA A 280 -17.11 -2.67 -1.13
CA ALA A 280 -16.53 -1.54 -1.87
C ALA A 280 -15.01 -1.43 -1.62
N ILE A 281 -14.56 -1.61 -0.38
CA ILE A 281 -13.14 -1.62 -0.02
C ILE A 281 -12.40 -2.78 -0.70
N LEU A 282 -12.97 -3.98 -0.74
CA LEU A 282 -12.35 -5.13 -1.42
C LEU A 282 -12.25 -4.90 -2.94
N ILE A 283 -13.24 -4.27 -3.56
CA ILE A 283 -13.18 -3.86 -4.96
C ILE A 283 -12.05 -2.85 -5.20
N PHE A 284 -11.90 -1.83 -4.36
CA PHE A 284 -10.78 -0.88 -4.47
C PHE A 284 -9.43 -1.55 -4.23
N THR A 285 -9.37 -2.51 -3.30
CA THR A 285 -8.19 -3.33 -3.04
C THR A 285 -7.79 -4.09 -4.30
N MET A 286 -8.74 -4.74 -4.95
CA MET A 286 -8.54 -5.45 -6.22
C MET A 286 -8.04 -4.51 -7.32
N PHE A 287 -8.65 -3.33 -7.48
CA PHE A 287 -8.22 -2.37 -8.50
C PHE A 287 -6.81 -1.85 -8.27
N ILE A 288 -6.41 -1.57 -7.03
CA ILE A 288 -5.04 -1.14 -6.70
C ILE A 288 -4.04 -2.26 -7.03
N MET A 289 -4.32 -3.49 -6.62
CA MET A 289 -3.44 -4.63 -6.90
C MET A 289 -3.33 -4.89 -8.41
N LEU A 290 -4.43 -4.80 -9.14
CA LEU A 290 -4.43 -4.97 -10.60
C LEU A 290 -3.65 -3.84 -11.29
N ALA A 291 -3.84 -2.58 -10.86
CA ALA A 291 -3.08 -1.45 -11.39
C ALA A 291 -1.57 -1.59 -11.13
N SER A 292 -1.18 -2.10 -9.96
CA SER A 292 0.20 -2.46 -9.61
C SER A 292 0.77 -3.54 -10.52
N ALA A 293 0.04 -4.63 -10.69
CA ALA A 293 0.44 -5.74 -11.56
C ALA A 293 0.64 -5.25 -13.01
N VAL A 294 -0.31 -4.48 -13.55
CA VAL A 294 -0.19 -3.86 -14.89
C VAL A 294 1.02 -2.95 -14.96
N HIS A 295 1.24 -2.07 -13.98
CA HIS A 295 2.43 -1.21 -13.96
C HIS A 295 3.73 -2.04 -13.96
N SER A 296 3.78 -3.12 -13.19
CA SER A 296 4.96 -4.00 -13.11
C SER A 296 5.27 -4.71 -14.43
N TRP A 297 4.23 -5.07 -15.19
CA TRP A 297 4.36 -5.72 -16.50
C TRP A 297 4.68 -4.74 -17.64
N VAL A 298 4.10 -3.55 -17.58
CA VAL A 298 4.07 -2.62 -18.71
C VAL A 298 5.33 -1.72 -18.77
N LYS A 299 6.19 -1.72 -17.73
CA LYS A 299 7.57 -1.15 -17.68
C LYS A 299 7.79 0.18 -18.46
N GLY A 300 6.82 1.08 -18.50
CA GLY A 300 6.91 2.38 -19.20
C GLY A 300 5.77 2.69 -20.19
N TRP A 301 5.05 1.69 -20.69
CA TRP A 301 3.92 1.88 -21.63
C TRP A 301 2.57 2.16 -20.94
N SER A 302 2.59 2.46 -19.64
CA SER A 302 1.37 2.58 -18.82
C SER A 302 0.39 3.61 -19.39
N THR A 303 0.91 4.73 -19.89
CA THR A 303 0.11 5.79 -20.53
C THR A 303 -0.52 5.30 -21.82
N THR A 304 0.23 4.55 -22.65
CA THR A 304 -0.27 3.97 -23.90
C THR A 304 -1.36 2.93 -23.65
N VAL A 305 -1.17 2.05 -22.66
CA VAL A 305 -2.18 1.06 -22.25
C VAL A 305 -3.42 1.75 -21.69
N PHE A 306 -3.26 2.79 -20.87
CA PHE A 306 -4.39 3.57 -20.35
C PHE A 306 -5.19 4.23 -21.48
N ILE A 307 -4.52 4.83 -22.46
CA ILE A 307 -5.16 5.41 -23.65
C ILE A 307 -5.89 4.32 -24.45
N LEU A 308 -5.26 3.15 -24.66
CA LEU A 308 -5.90 2.02 -25.35
C LEU A 308 -7.15 1.50 -24.61
N VAL A 309 -7.10 1.43 -23.28
CA VAL A 309 -8.27 1.04 -22.46
C VAL A 309 -9.38 2.08 -22.60
N LEU A 310 -9.07 3.38 -22.57
CA LEU A 310 -10.07 4.43 -22.80
C LEU A 310 -10.67 4.35 -24.20
N LEU A 311 -9.85 4.13 -25.23
CA LEU A 311 -10.33 3.93 -26.60
C LEU A 311 -11.18 2.66 -26.73
N PHE A 312 -10.82 1.58 -26.02
CA PHE A 312 -11.57 0.34 -25.99
C PHE A 312 -12.93 0.51 -25.28
N ILE A 313 -12.97 1.20 -24.15
CA ILE A 313 -14.21 1.56 -23.46
C ILE A 313 -15.08 2.45 -24.36
N ASN A 314 -14.51 3.45 -25.02
CA ASN A 314 -15.22 4.29 -25.98
C ASN A 314 -15.77 3.47 -27.15
N TYR A 315 -15.00 2.54 -27.69
CA TYR A 315 -15.43 1.61 -28.74
C TYR A 315 -16.58 0.71 -28.29
N LEU A 316 -16.51 0.15 -27.08
CA LEU A 316 -17.60 -0.63 -26.50
C LEU A 316 -18.85 0.23 -26.25
N SER A 317 -18.67 1.48 -25.82
CA SER A 317 -19.76 2.44 -25.58
C SER A 317 -20.46 2.89 -26.85
N ASN A 318 -19.74 2.98 -27.98
CA ASN A 318 -20.32 3.33 -29.29
C ASN A 318 -20.95 2.13 -30.02
N ASN A 319 -20.66 0.90 -29.58
CA ASN A 319 -21.33 -0.28 -30.13
C ASN A 319 -22.74 -0.40 -29.56
N THR A 320 -23.73 -0.22 -30.44
CA THR A 320 -25.17 -0.21 -30.12
C THR A 320 -25.69 -1.49 -29.47
N SER A 321 -24.93 -2.59 -29.52
CA SER A 321 -25.28 -3.87 -28.88
C SER A 321 -25.15 -3.86 -27.35
N PHE A 322 -24.45 -2.87 -26.77
CA PHE A 322 -24.23 -2.75 -25.32
C PHE A 322 -24.96 -1.57 -24.68
N ASN A 323 -25.75 -0.82 -25.45
CA ASN A 323 -26.60 0.23 -24.91
C ASN A 323 -27.78 -0.40 -24.18
N TYR A 324 -27.80 -0.28 -22.84
CA TYR A 324 -29.00 -0.54 -22.06
C TYR A 324 -30.10 0.44 -22.53
N ARG A 325 -31.10 -0.08 -23.24
CA ARG A 325 -32.35 0.64 -23.45
C ARG A 325 -33.00 0.85 -22.07
N SER A 326 -32.82 2.04 -21.53
CA SER A 326 -33.65 2.57 -20.45
C SER A 326 -35.08 2.62 -20.98
N PHE A 327 -35.90 1.62 -20.64
CA PHE A 327 -37.35 1.75 -20.75
C PHE A 327 -37.80 2.66 -19.61
N ALA A 328 -37.87 3.95 -19.91
CA ALA A 328 -38.68 4.90 -19.16
C ALA A 328 -40.13 4.83 -19.67
#